data_AF-A0A497YI55-F1
#
_entry.id   AF-A0A497YI55-F1
#
_cell.length_a   1.000
_cell.length_b   1.000
_cell.length_c   1.000
_cell.angle_alpha   90.00
_cell.angle_beta   90.00
_cell.angle_gamma   90.00
#
_symmetry.space_group_name_H-M   'P 1'
#
loop_
_entity.id
_entity.type
_entity.pdbx_description
1 polymer ?
#
loop_
_entity_poly.entity_id
_entity_poly.type
_entity_poly.pdbx_seq_one_letter_code
_entity_poly.pdbx_strand_id
1 'polypeptide(L)'
;MDNVFLLLFLLSGIALIIGLIKPSLILKWLPESGRNRKKVVMYFVPALLISFVMLGVTADPVEEDLAAVEEVEAEAPPEEETADEDAEREAEEQAAREAEEAAEAAAKEAEEQAAAEEAEREAEEAAAREAEEEAARNAAEEEAAEKAAAEKAAAEAGTLSQQQAVEHAKNYISYTAFSKNGLVEQLEFEGYSNADAVYAVDKIDVDWRAQSVLKAQDYLAYTAFSKSGLIEQLVFEGFSNEDAAYAVENITVDWREQAVKKAQDYLDYTPFSRAGLIEQLEFEGFSNADAVYAVDTIGL
;
A
#
# COMPACT_ATOMS: atom_id res chain seq x y z
N MET A 1 41.43 -33.59 22.32
CA MET A 1 41.30 -32.60 21.22
C MET A 1 39.90 -31.97 21.23
N ASP A 2 39.21 -32.09 22.37
CA ASP A 2 37.76 -32.16 22.42
C ASP A 2 37.17 -30.75 22.59
N ASN A 3 37.94 -29.86 23.22
CA ASN A 3 37.63 -28.44 23.31
C ASN A 3 37.62 -27.74 21.94
N VAL A 4 38.41 -28.21 20.96
CA VAL A 4 38.43 -27.60 19.62
C VAL A 4 37.15 -27.96 18.86
N PHE A 5 36.68 -29.20 18.97
CA PHE A 5 35.45 -29.65 18.32
C PHE A 5 34.20 -29.08 18.99
N LEU A 6 34.19 -28.94 20.31
CA LEU A 6 33.12 -28.27 21.05
C LEU A 6 33.04 -26.78 20.66
N LEU A 7 34.18 -26.08 20.59
CA LEU A 7 34.21 -24.69 20.14
C LEU A 7 33.74 -24.53 18.68
N LEU A 8 34.15 -25.42 17.77
CA LEU A 8 33.68 -25.41 16.38
C LEU A 8 32.18 -25.68 16.27
N PHE A 9 31.63 -26.57 17.11
CA PHE A 9 30.20 -26.85 17.19
C PHE A 9 29.42 -25.62 17.66
N LEU A 10 29.87 -24.95 18.73
CA LEU A 10 29.24 -23.72 19.25
C LEU A 10 29.32 -22.57 18.24
N LEU A 11 30.48 -22.37 17.59
CA LEU A 11 30.65 -21.35 16.55
C LEU A 11 29.78 -21.62 15.33
N SER A 12 29.63 -22.88 14.92
CA SER A 12 28.73 -23.29 13.84
C SER A 12 27.26 -23.01 14.18
N GLY A 13 26.84 -23.29 15.42
CA GLY A 13 25.50 -22.97 15.90
C GLY A 13 25.20 -21.47 15.92
N ILE A 14 26.12 -20.65 16.43
CA ILE A 14 25.99 -19.19 16.44
C ILE A 14 25.95 -18.64 15.01
N ALA A 15 26.81 -19.15 14.11
CA ALA A 15 26.80 -18.79 12.69
C ALA A 15 25.47 -19.18 12.03
N LEU A 16 24.89 -20.35 12.31
CA LEU A 16 23.58 -20.73 11.77
C LEU A 16 22.49 -19.72 12.16
N ILE A 17 22.44 -19.32 13.44
CA ILE A 17 21.44 -18.37 13.96
C ILE A 17 21.61 -16.99 13.31
N ILE A 18 22.84 -16.46 13.28
CA ILE A 18 23.12 -15.15 12.67
C ILE A 18 22.84 -15.17 11.16
N GLY A 19 23.16 -16.27 10.47
CA GLY A 19 22.93 -16.43 9.04
C GLY A 19 21.46 -16.53 8.67
N LEU A 20 20.59 -17.04 9.55
CA LEU A 20 19.15 -17.04 9.36
C LEU A 20 18.55 -15.62 9.44
N ILE A 21 19.08 -14.78 10.34
CA ILE A 21 18.63 -13.39 10.50
C ILE A 21 19.17 -12.51 9.36
N LYS A 22 20.48 -12.57 9.07
CA LYS A 22 21.15 -11.82 7.99
C LYS A 22 22.06 -12.73 7.14
N PRO A 23 21.53 -13.36 6.08
CA PRO A 23 22.29 -14.27 5.21
C PRO A 23 23.51 -13.63 4.54
N SER A 24 23.46 -12.33 4.27
CA SER A 24 24.54 -11.57 3.62
C SER A 24 25.78 -11.39 4.50
N LEU A 25 25.63 -11.48 5.82
CA LEU A 25 26.73 -11.30 6.76
C LEU A 25 27.65 -12.53 6.80
N ILE A 26 27.07 -13.73 6.61
CA ILE A 26 27.78 -15.00 6.70
C ILE A 26 28.19 -15.49 5.31
N LEU A 27 27.30 -15.46 4.31
CA LEU A 27 27.60 -15.93 2.95
C LEU A 27 28.38 -14.89 2.12
N LYS A 28 29.34 -14.17 2.72
CA LYS A 28 30.14 -13.12 2.04
C LYS A 28 30.96 -13.67 0.86
N TRP A 29 31.30 -14.96 0.89
CA TRP A 29 32.05 -15.64 -0.18
C TRP A 29 31.18 -16.06 -1.38
N LEU A 30 29.86 -15.88 -1.32
CA LEU A 30 28.94 -16.13 -2.45
C LEU A 30 28.57 -14.80 -3.16
N PRO A 31 28.32 -14.80 -4.48
CA PRO A 31 27.78 -13.65 -5.21
C PRO A 31 26.41 -13.23 -4.66
N GLU A 32 26.10 -11.93 -4.72
CA GLU A 32 24.98 -11.31 -4.01
C GLU A 32 23.61 -11.89 -4.36
N SER A 33 23.40 -12.29 -5.62
CA SER A 33 22.17 -12.92 -6.10
C SER A 33 21.88 -14.30 -5.48
N GLY A 34 22.88 -14.90 -4.82
CA GLY A 34 22.79 -16.24 -4.26
C GLY A 34 22.63 -16.30 -2.74
N ARG A 35 22.67 -15.18 -2.01
CA ARG A 35 22.70 -15.16 -0.53
C ARG A 35 21.30 -15.22 0.06
N ASN A 36 20.77 -16.42 0.27
CA ASN A 36 19.45 -16.62 0.86
C ASN A 36 19.50 -17.55 2.08
N ARG A 37 18.47 -17.48 2.93
CA ARG A 37 18.33 -18.30 4.15
C ARG A 37 18.39 -19.80 3.84
N LYS A 38 17.83 -20.23 2.70
CA LYS A 38 17.84 -21.63 2.26
C LYS A 38 19.27 -22.16 2.08
N LYS A 39 20.18 -21.37 1.51
CA LYS A 39 21.59 -21.77 1.35
C LYS A 39 22.34 -21.76 2.67
N VAL A 40 22.03 -20.85 3.61
CA VAL A 40 22.60 -20.90 4.96
C VAL A 40 22.26 -22.23 5.63
N VAL A 41 21.00 -22.63 5.61
CA VAL A 41 20.56 -23.92 6.15
C VAL A 41 21.25 -25.08 5.42
N MET A 42 21.31 -25.03 4.08
CA MET A 42 21.93 -26.08 3.27
C MET A 42 23.42 -26.32 3.58
N TYR A 43 24.19 -25.29 3.94
CA TYR A 43 25.62 -25.44 4.23
C TYR A 43 25.93 -25.71 5.71
N PHE A 44 25.22 -25.04 6.63
CA PHE A 44 25.58 -25.09 8.05
C PHE A 44 24.93 -26.26 8.80
N VAL A 45 23.77 -26.76 8.35
CA VAL A 45 23.15 -27.94 8.97
C VAL A 45 23.98 -29.23 8.77
N PRO A 46 24.48 -29.55 7.57
CA PRO A 46 25.38 -30.70 7.40
C PRO A 46 26.69 -30.54 8.18
N ALA A 47 27.26 -29.33 8.22
CA ALA A 47 28.49 -29.06 8.96
C ALA A 47 28.32 -29.27 10.48
N LEU A 48 27.15 -28.90 11.03
CA LEU A 48 26.81 -29.10 12.44
C LEU A 48 26.60 -30.58 12.77
N LEU A 49 25.94 -31.35 11.89
CA LEU A 49 25.77 -32.79 12.04
C LEU A 49 27.10 -33.55 11.96
N ILE A 50 27.99 -33.19 11.02
CA ILE A 50 29.33 -33.80 10.92
C ILE A 50 30.15 -33.52 12.17
N SER A 51 30.07 -32.30 12.71
CA SER A 51 30.78 -31.93 13.94
C SER A 51 30.27 -32.72 15.16
N PHE A 52 28.96 -32.96 15.25
CA PHE A 52 28.35 -33.75 16.32
C PHE A 52 28.75 -35.24 16.25
N VAL A 53 28.77 -35.83 15.05
CA VAL A 53 29.20 -37.23 14.85
C VAL A 53 30.68 -37.42 15.19
N MET A 54 31.54 -36.47 14.82
CA MET A 54 32.97 -36.53 15.16
C MET A 54 33.23 -36.37 16.67
N LEU A 55 32.38 -35.63 17.38
CA LEU A 55 32.42 -35.53 18.84
C LEU A 55 31.99 -36.85 19.52
N GLY A 56 31.05 -37.59 18.91
CA GLY A 56 30.64 -38.92 19.39
C GLY A 56 31.63 -40.05 19.11
N VAL A 57 32.48 -39.92 18.08
CA VAL A 57 33.50 -40.94 17.72
C VAL A 57 34.80 -40.81 18.52
N THR A 58 35.00 -39.70 19.24
CA THR A 58 36.24 -39.41 20.01
C THR A 58 36.08 -39.57 21.52
N ALA A 59 34.88 -39.92 22.00
CA ALA A 59 34.64 -40.26 23.39
C ALA A 59 34.99 -41.73 23.64
N ASP A 60 36.14 -41.99 24.27
CA ASP A 60 36.49 -43.33 24.77
C ASP A 60 35.48 -43.79 25.85
N PRO A 61 35.19 -45.11 25.93
CA PRO A 61 34.29 -45.66 26.94
C PRO A 61 35.01 -45.72 28.30
N VAL A 62 34.29 -45.37 29.36
CA VAL A 62 34.78 -45.51 30.75
C VAL A 62 34.63 -46.98 31.17
N GLU A 63 35.72 -47.71 31.22
CA GLU A 63 35.88 -48.95 32.00
C GLU A 63 36.79 -48.68 33.22
N GLU A 64 36.42 -49.22 34.38
CA GLU A 64 37.24 -49.74 35.48
C GLU A 64 36.38 -49.75 36.77
N ASP A 65 36.53 -50.65 37.72
CA ASP A 65 37.04 -52.02 37.78
C ASP A 65 36.65 -52.54 39.18
N LEU A 66 36.44 -53.83 39.31
CA LEU A 66 36.24 -54.51 40.58
C LEU A 66 37.61 -54.85 41.19
N ALA A 67 37.80 -54.61 42.47
CA ALA A 67 38.81 -55.33 43.23
C ALA A 67 38.32 -55.59 44.67
N ALA A 68 38.13 -56.89 44.93
CA ALA A 68 37.92 -57.51 46.23
C ALA A 68 39.14 -57.36 47.15
N VAL A 69 38.98 -57.68 48.44
CA VAL A 69 39.67 -58.82 49.10
C VAL A 69 39.25 -58.95 50.58
N GLU A 70 38.77 -60.17 50.86
CA GLU A 70 38.88 -61.06 52.04
C GLU A 70 38.23 -60.82 53.41
N GLU A 71 37.66 -61.96 53.85
CA GLU A 71 37.04 -62.39 55.10
C GLU A 71 38.02 -62.46 56.28
N VAL A 72 37.51 -62.46 57.53
CA VAL A 72 37.59 -63.63 58.47
C VAL A 72 36.48 -63.53 59.54
N GLU A 73 35.53 -64.47 59.47
CA GLU A 73 34.97 -65.35 60.53
C GLU A 73 35.07 -64.96 62.04
N ALA A 74 33.94 -65.00 62.78
CA ALA A 74 33.65 -66.01 63.82
C ALA A 74 32.51 -65.63 64.80
N GLU A 75 31.52 -66.53 64.88
CA GLU A 75 30.69 -67.00 66.01
C GLU A 75 29.98 -66.06 67.01
N ALA A 76 28.69 -66.35 67.22
CA ALA A 76 27.86 -66.00 68.38
C ALA A 76 27.67 -67.26 69.28
N PRO A 77 26.88 -67.30 70.38
CA PRO A 77 26.31 -66.30 71.33
C PRO A 77 26.64 -66.75 72.82
N PRO A 78 25.94 -66.42 73.96
CA PRO A 78 24.63 -65.74 74.13
C PRO A 78 24.43 -64.73 75.29
N GLU A 79 23.34 -63.96 75.10
CA GLU A 79 22.31 -63.41 76.01
C GLU A 79 22.60 -63.10 77.49
N GLU A 80 22.18 -61.89 77.92
CA GLU A 80 21.25 -61.69 79.05
C GLU A 80 20.55 -60.32 78.95
N GLU A 81 19.22 -60.31 79.04
CA GLU A 81 18.30 -59.15 79.06
C GLU A 81 18.43 -58.29 80.32
N THR A 82 18.30 -56.96 80.22
CA THR A 82 17.64 -56.16 81.28
C THR A 82 16.80 -55.00 80.74
N ALA A 83 15.58 -54.91 81.27
CA ALA A 83 14.41 -54.10 80.90
C ALA A 83 14.49 -52.56 81.06
N ASP A 84 15.54 -51.88 80.58
CA ASP A 84 15.59 -50.39 80.53
C ASP A 84 15.74 -49.82 79.09
N GLU A 85 15.98 -50.67 78.09
CA GLU A 85 16.13 -50.25 76.68
C GLU A 85 14.80 -50.16 75.90
N ASP A 86 13.73 -50.86 76.32
CA ASP A 86 12.45 -50.84 75.60
C ASP A 86 11.73 -49.47 75.69
N ALA A 87 11.87 -48.75 76.81
CA ALA A 87 11.26 -47.42 76.97
C ALA A 87 12.00 -46.34 76.18
N GLU A 88 13.33 -46.46 76.05
CA GLU A 88 14.17 -45.55 75.26
C GLU A 88 14.01 -45.83 73.76
N ARG A 89 13.87 -47.11 73.37
CA ARG A 89 13.59 -47.53 72.00
C ARG A 89 12.17 -47.16 71.53
N GLU A 90 11.16 -47.23 72.40
CA GLU A 90 9.81 -46.73 72.10
C GLU A 90 9.78 -45.20 71.92
N ALA A 91 10.55 -44.46 72.72
CA ALA A 91 10.69 -43.01 72.59
C ALA A 91 11.46 -42.60 71.32
N GLU A 92 12.51 -43.32 70.95
CA GLU A 92 13.23 -43.13 69.69
C GLU A 92 12.39 -43.51 68.46
N GLU A 93 11.63 -44.60 68.51
CA GLU A 93 10.69 -44.95 67.43
C GLU A 93 9.59 -43.91 67.26
N GLN A 94 9.06 -43.36 68.35
CA GLN A 94 8.05 -42.31 68.29
C GLN A 94 8.63 -41.00 67.72
N ALA A 95 9.83 -40.61 68.17
CA ALA A 95 10.52 -39.44 67.62
C ALA A 95 10.91 -39.62 66.13
N ALA A 96 11.27 -40.85 65.72
CA ALA A 96 11.55 -41.17 64.33
C ALA A 96 10.29 -41.09 63.45
N ARG A 97 9.13 -41.58 63.94
CA ARG A 97 7.84 -41.46 63.22
C ARG A 97 7.35 -40.02 63.13
N GLU A 98 7.48 -39.24 64.20
CA GLU A 98 7.13 -37.80 64.17
C GLU A 98 8.07 -37.02 63.23
N ALA A 99 9.35 -37.40 63.14
CA ALA A 99 10.29 -36.82 62.18
C ALA A 99 9.99 -37.25 60.73
N GLU A 100 9.55 -38.48 60.50
CA GLU A 100 9.14 -38.99 59.18
C GLU A 100 7.83 -38.32 58.71
N GLU A 101 6.82 -38.20 59.58
CA GLU A 101 5.58 -37.46 59.27
C GLU A 101 5.84 -35.97 59.01
N ALA A 102 6.74 -35.34 59.78
CA ALA A 102 7.14 -33.96 59.54
C ALA A 102 7.92 -33.80 58.22
N ALA A 103 8.75 -34.78 57.84
CA ALA A 103 9.47 -34.78 56.57
C ALA A 103 8.52 -35.01 55.39
N GLU A 104 7.52 -35.88 55.52
CA GLU A 104 6.50 -36.13 54.50
C GLU A 104 5.56 -34.93 54.32
N ALA A 105 5.16 -34.27 55.41
CA ALA A 105 4.39 -33.04 55.36
C ALA A 105 5.18 -31.89 54.69
N ALA A 106 6.46 -31.74 55.01
CA ALA A 106 7.33 -30.75 54.37
C ALA A 106 7.58 -31.06 52.88
N ALA A 107 7.69 -32.34 52.51
CA ALA A 107 7.83 -32.76 51.11
C ALA A 107 6.58 -32.44 50.29
N LYS A 108 5.39 -32.66 50.88
CA LYS A 108 4.10 -32.39 50.24
C LYS A 108 3.84 -30.89 50.07
N GLU A 109 4.21 -30.08 51.05
CA GLU A 109 4.12 -28.61 50.97
C GLU A 109 5.10 -28.04 49.95
N ALA A 110 6.30 -28.61 49.83
CA ALA A 110 7.26 -28.27 48.78
C ALA A 110 6.76 -28.65 47.37
N GLU A 111 6.07 -29.79 47.22
CA GLU A 111 5.45 -30.21 45.96
C GLU A 111 4.29 -29.28 45.54
N GLU A 112 3.43 -28.88 46.48
CA GLU A 112 2.35 -27.91 46.22
C GLU A 112 2.88 -26.53 45.85
N GLN A 113 3.94 -26.05 46.51
CA GLN A 113 4.59 -24.77 46.16
C GLN A 113 5.24 -24.83 44.78
N ALA A 114 5.93 -25.91 44.44
CA ALA A 114 6.52 -26.10 43.12
C ALA A 114 5.44 -26.15 42.02
N ALA A 115 4.31 -26.81 42.27
CA ALA A 115 3.18 -26.87 41.33
C ALA A 115 2.49 -25.50 41.15
N ALA A 116 2.37 -24.70 42.22
CA ALA A 116 1.81 -23.36 42.16
C ALA A 116 2.72 -22.38 41.37
N GLU A 117 4.04 -22.46 41.59
CA GLU A 117 5.03 -21.63 40.90
C GLU A 117 5.14 -22.00 39.42
N GLU A 118 5.00 -23.28 39.08
CA GLU A 118 4.91 -23.75 37.69
C GLU A 118 3.63 -23.25 37.01
N ALA A 119 2.48 -23.30 37.68
CA ALA A 119 1.22 -22.80 37.13
C ALA A 119 1.23 -21.27 36.92
N GLU A 120 1.85 -20.51 37.81
CA GLU A 120 2.01 -19.05 37.66
C GLU A 120 2.91 -18.71 36.48
N ARG A 121 4.03 -19.42 36.31
CA ARG A 121 4.94 -19.26 35.16
C ARG A 121 4.26 -19.59 33.84
N GLU A 122 3.47 -20.66 33.79
CA GLU A 122 2.70 -21.02 32.59
C GLU A 122 1.64 -19.96 32.25
N ALA A 123 0.97 -19.38 33.26
CA ALA A 123 0.01 -18.31 33.06
C ALA A 123 0.67 -17.01 32.56
N GLU A 124 1.85 -16.67 33.08
CA GLU A 124 2.61 -15.49 32.64
C GLU A 124 3.16 -15.66 31.22
N GLU A 125 3.65 -16.85 30.86
CA GLU A 125 4.05 -17.17 29.49
C GLU A 125 2.86 -17.14 28.51
N ALA A 126 1.69 -17.64 28.92
CA ALA A 126 0.48 -17.59 28.10
C ALA A 126 0.02 -16.14 27.86
N ALA A 127 0.01 -15.31 28.91
CA ALA A 127 -0.33 -13.89 28.80
C ALA A 127 0.68 -13.12 27.93
N ALA A 128 1.98 -13.43 28.04
CA ALA A 128 3.01 -12.83 27.20
C ALA A 128 2.85 -13.21 25.72
N ARG A 129 2.50 -14.48 25.42
CA ARG A 129 2.20 -14.93 24.05
C ARG A 129 0.95 -14.27 23.48
N GLU A 130 -0.13 -14.17 24.25
CA GLU A 130 -1.35 -13.47 23.81
C GLU A 130 -1.07 -11.99 23.51
N ALA A 131 -0.29 -11.31 24.37
CA ALA A 131 0.10 -9.92 24.15
C ALA A 131 1.00 -9.75 22.91
N GLU A 132 1.93 -10.69 22.67
CA GLU A 132 2.78 -10.68 21.47
C GLU A 132 1.96 -10.95 20.20
N GLU A 133 1.02 -11.90 20.24
CA GLU A 133 0.10 -12.19 19.13
C GLU A 133 -0.84 -11.02 18.83
N GLU A 134 -1.38 -10.35 19.86
CA GLU A 134 -2.22 -9.16 19.70
C GLU A 134 -1.41 -7.99 19.12
N ALA A 135 -0.20 -7.76 19.62
CA ALA A 135 0.71 -6.73 19.07
C ALA A 135 1.07 -7.02 17.61
N ALA A 136 1.37 -8.27 17.27
CA ALA A 136 1.66 -8.68 15.90
C ALA A 136 0.44 -8.52 14.98
N ARG A 137 -0.76 -8.83 15.47
CA ARG A 137 -2.02 -8.65 14.72
C ARG A 137 -2.32 -7.17 14.48
N ASN A 138 -2.18 -6.33 15.50
CA ASN A 138 -2.39 -4.89 15.38
C ASN A 138 -1.40 -4.25 14.41
N ALA A 139 -0.12 -4.64 14.47
CA ALA A 139 0.89 -4.18 13.53
C ALA A 139 0.59 -4.61 12.08
N ALA A 140 0.12 -5.84 11.87
CA ALA A 140 -0.27 -6.32 10.55
C ALA A 140 -1.52 -5.61 10.01
N GLU A 141 -2.48 -5.27 10.87
CA GLU A 141 -3.68 -4.51 10.49
C GLU A 141 -3.35 -3.06 10.14
N GLU A 142 -2.44 -2.42 10.87
CA GLU A 142 -1.94 -1.08 10.57
C GLU A 142 -1.17 -1.03 9.24
N GLU A 143 -0.27 -1.99 8.98
CA GLU A 143 0.45 -2.10 7.71
C GLU A 143 -0.51 -2.34 6.54
N ALA A 144 -1.55 -3.16 6.74
CA ALA A 144 -2.58 -3.40 5.72
C ALA A 144 -3.41 -2.14 5.45
N ALA A 145 -3.76 -1.37 6.48
CA ALA A 145 -4.49 -0.12 6.35
C ALA A 145 -3.65 0.96 5.63
N GLU A 146 -2.36 1.09 5.97
CA GLU A 146 -1.45 2.03 5.32
C GLU A 146 -1.25 1.69 3.84
N LYS A 147 -1.07 0.40 3.53
CA LYS A 147 -0.99 -0.07 2.14
C LYS A 147 -2.27 0.20 1.35
N ALA A 148 -3.43 -0.06 1.94
CA ALA A 148 -4.72 0.22 1.30
C ALA A 148 -4.92 1.74 1.06
N ALA A 149 -4.49 2.58 2.00
CA ALA A 149 -4.51 4.03 1.85
C ALA A 149 -3.56 4.51 0.74
N ALA A 150 -2.35 3.93 0.65
CA ALA A 150 -1.39 4.24 -0.40
C ALA A 150 -1.87 3.82 -1.80
N GLU A 151 -2.47 2.64 -1.92
CA GLU A 151 -3.07 2.17 -3.18
C GLU A 151 -4.24 3.05 -3.62
N LYS A 152 -5.09 3.47 -2.67
CA LYS A 152 -6.17 4.43 -2.95
C LYS A 152 -5.62 5.78 -3.40
N ALA A 153 -4.61 6.31 -2.72
CA ALA A 153 -3.98 7.58 -3.10
C ALA A 153 -3.32 7.50 -4.49
N ALA A 154 -2.69 6.38 -4.82
CA ALA A 154 -2.10 6.14 -6.14
C ALA A 154 -3.18 6.05 -7.23
N ALA A 155 -4.31 5.41 -6.95
CA ALA A 155 -5.44 5.36 -7.88
C ALA A 155 -6.08 6.74 -8.09
N GLU A 156 -6.20 7.56 -7.03
CA GLU A 156 -6.73 8.93 -7.10
C GLU A 156 -5.80 9.89 -7.87
N ALA A 157 -4.49 9.72 -7.72
CA ALA A 157 -3.49 10.53 -8.43
C ALA A 157 -3.47 10.28 -9.96
N GLY A 158 -4.06 9.18 -10.42
CA GLY A 158 -4.08 8.82 -11.83
C GLY A 158 -2.72 8.39 -12.38
N THR A 159 -2.69 7.99 -13.65
CA THR A 159 -1.45 7.66 -14.36
C THR A 159 -0.67 8.91 -14.73
N LEU A 160 0.63 8.77 -15.07
CA LEU A 160 1.41 9.91 -15.59
C LEU A 160 0.78 10.52 -16.86
N SER A 161 0.23 9.68 -17.75
CA SER A 161 -0.48 10.13 -18.95
C SER A 161 -1.68 11.01 -18.59
N GLN A 162 -2.48 10.56 -17.61
CA GLN A 162 -3.62 11.31 -17.10
C GLN A 162 -3.22 12.65 -16.49
N GLN A 163 -2.14 12.67 -15.70
CA GLN A 163 -1.63 13.91 -15.10
C GLN A 163 -1.17 14.90 -16.19
N GLN A 164 -0.48 14.42 -17.22
CA GLN A 164 -0.06 15.25 -18.35
C GLN A 164 -1.25 15.78 -19.14
N ALA A 165 -2.25 14.94 -19.41
CA ALA A 165 -3.49 15.34 -20.08
C ALA A 165 -4.24 16.43 -19.29
N VAL A 166 -4.31 16.31 -17.96
CA VAL A 166 -4.90 17.35 -17.08
C VAL A 166 -4.18 18.69 -17.23
N GLU A 167 -2.84 18.70 -17.21
CA GLU A 167 -2.08 19.93 -17.35
C GLU A 167 -2.23 20.54 -18.75
N HIS A 168 -2.25 19.72 -19.81
CA HIS A 168 -2.55 20.19 -21.17
C HIS A 168 -3.95 20.79 -21.27
N ALA A 169 -4.96 20.14 -20.69
CA ALA A 169 -6.33 20.63 -20.67
C ALA A 169 -6.44 22.01 -20.01
N LYS A 170 -5.78 22.22 -18.86
CA LYS A 170 -5.70 23.52 -18.19
C LYS A 170 -5.01 24.57 -19.04
N ASN A 171 -3.90 24.21 -19.70
CA ASN A 171 -3.19 25.13 -20.58
C ASN A 171 -4.08 25.59 -21.74
N TYR A 172 -4.83 24.68 -22.37
CA TYR A 172 -5.77 25.02 -23.42
C TYR A 172 -6.85 25.99 -22.96
N ILE A 173 -7.54 25.68 -21.86
CA ILE A 173 -8.59 26.54 -21.28
C ILE A 173 -8.03 27.91 -20.89
N SER A 174 -6.77 28.00 -20.49
CA SER A 174 -6.13 29.29 -20.18
C SER A 174 -5.84 30.16 -21.40
N TYR A 175 -5.76 29.56 -22.60
CA TYR A 175 -5.40 30.24 -23.84
C TYR A 175 -6.61 30.57 -24.72
N THR A 176 -7.58 29.66 -24.81
CA THR A 176 -8.80 29.87 -25.59
C THR A 176 -9.96 29.07 -25.01
N ALA A 177 -11.18 29.52 -25.28
CA ALA A 177 -12.37 28.80 -24.86
C ALA A 177 -12.50 27.46 -25.60
N PHE A 178 -13.06 26.45 -24.94
CA PHE A 178 -13.39 25.16 -25.55
C PHE A 178 -14.74 24.66 -25.06
N SER A 179 -15.43 23.91 -25.92
CA SER A 179 -16.49 23.03 -25.46
C SER A 179 -15.88 21.84 -24.70
N LYS A 180 -16.67 21.20 -23.82
CA LYS A 180 -16.19 20.02 -23.10
C LYS A 180 -15.72 18.92 -24.06
N ASN A 181 -16.52 18.64 -25.09
CA ASN A 181 -16.17 17.64 -26.10
C ASN A 181 -15.03 18.08 -27.00
N GLY A 182 -15.00 19.36 -27.41
CA GLY A 182 -13.93 19.90 -28.23
C GLY A 182 -12.57 19.84 -27.53
N LEU A 183 -12.52 20.02 -26.20
CA LEU A 183 -11.28 19.84 -25.45
C LEU A 183 -10.84 18.38 -25.39
N VAL A 184 -11.78 17.43 -25.27
CA VAL A 184 -11.47 15.99 -25.35
C VAL A 184 -10.89 15.66 -26.73
N GLU A 185 -11.55 16.07 -27.81
CA GLU A 185 -11.09 15.84 -29.19
C GLU A 185 -9.71 16.48 -29.44
N GLN A 186 -9.47 17.66 -28.88
CA GLN A 186 -8.17 18.33 -28.97
C GLN A 186 -7.06 17.51 -28.30
N LEU A 187 -7.29 16.96 -27.12
CA LEU A 187 -6.32 16.10 -26.43
C LEU A 187 -6.11 14.77 -27.16
N GLU A 188 -7.16 14.20 -27.75
CA GLU A 188 -7.01 13.01 -28.60
C GLU A 188 -6.16 13.28 -29.85
N PHE A 189 -6.35 14.44 -30.47
CA PHE A 189 -5.51 14.88 -31.59
C PHE A 189 -4.04 15.03 -31.18
N GLU A 190 -3.77 15.44 -29.94
CA GLU A 190 -2.41 15.47 -29.38
C GLU A 190 -1.83 14.08 -29.04
N GLY A 191 -2.63 13.02 -29.17
CA GLY A 191 -2.20 11.64 -29.01
C GLY A 191 -2.51 11.01 -27.65
N TYR A 192 -3.27 11.70 -26.78
CA TYR A 192 -3.81 11.07 -25.58
C TYR A 192 -4.87 10.03 -25.96
N SER A 193 -4.99 8.97 -25.15
CA SER A 193 -6.11 8.04 -25.31
C SER A 193 -7.43 8.75 -24.98
N ASN A 194 -8.54 8.33 -25.60
CA ASN A 194 -9.88 8.85 -25.25
C ASN A 194 -10.13 8.79 -23.74
N ALA A 195 -9.72 7.70 -23.08
CA ALA A 195 -9.89 7.53 -21.64
C ALA A 195 -9.10 8.58 -20.83
N ASP A 196 -7.86 8.89 -21.22
CA ASP A 196 -7.03 9.89 -20.54
C ASP A 196 -7.53 11.32 -20.81
N ALA A 197 -8.00 11.59 -22.03
CA ALA A 197 -8.58 12.88 -22.42
C ALA A 197 -9.88 13.17 -21.64
N VAL A 198 -10.79 12.20 -21.58
CA VAL A 198 -12.03 12.29 -20.78
C VAL A 198 -11.70 12.46 -19.29
N TYR A 199 -10.77 11.65 -18.78
CA TYR A 199 -10.29 11.80 -17.39
C TYR A 199 -9.79 13.21 -17.12
N ALA A 200 -8.98 13.77 -18.02
CA ALA A 200 -8.40 15.10 -17.85
C ALA A 200 -9.46 16.19 -17.77
N VAL A 201 -10.40 16.17 -18.72
CA VAL A 201 -11.49 17.15 -18.80
C VAL A 201 -12.45 17.03 -17.61
N ASP A 202 -12.65 15.83 -17.06
CA ASP A 202 -13.47 15.62 -15.85
C ASP A 202 -12.76 16.05 -14.55
N LYS A 203 -11.43 16.17 -14.56
CA LYS A 203 -10.63 16.54 -13.37
C LYS A 203 -10.38 18.04 -13.22
N ILE A 204 -10.58 18.81 -14.28
CA ILE A 204 -10.42 20.27 -14.23
C ILE A 204 -11.71 20.94 -13.77
N ASP A 205 -11.58 21.98 -12.96
CA ASP A 205 -12.69 22.81 -12.52
C ASP A 205 -12.91 23.95 -13.52
N VAL A 206 -13.92 23.77 -14.39
CA VAL A 206 -14.24 24.69 -15.48
C VAL A 206 -15.74 24.93 -15.51
N ASP A 207 -16.14 26.20 -15.55
CA ASP A 207 -17.51 26.58 -15.89
C ASP A 207 -17.72 26.46 -17.41
N TRP A 208 -18.19 25.29 -17.83
CA TRP A 208 -18.41 24.96 -19.25
C TRP A 208 -19.41 25.88 -19.94
N ARG A 209 -20.37 26.45 -19.21
CA ARG A 209 -21.32 27.42 -19.78
C ARG A 209 -20.69 28.80 -19.93
N ALA A 210 -19.81 29.20 -19.02
CA ALA A 210 -18.99 30.38 -19.23
C ALA A 210 -18.06 30.24 -20.45
N GLN A 211 -17.54 29.04 -20.74
CA GLN A 211 -16.73 28.80 -21.93
C GLN A 211 -17.51 29.05 -23.24
N SER A 212 -18.80 28.72 -23.31
CA SER A 212 -19.59 29.00 -24.52
C SER A 212 -19.78 30.50 -24.75
N VAL A 213 -19.98 31.28 -23.68
CA VAL A 213 -20.05 32.76 -23.74
C VAL A 213 -18.73 33.34 -24.25
N LEU A 214 -17.60 32.90 -23.71
CA LEU A 214 -16.27 33.34 -24.14
C LEU A 214 -16.03 33.02 -25.61
N LYS A 215 -16.34 31.79 -26.05
CA LYS A 215 -16.17 31.40 -27.44
C LYS A 215 -17.05 32.22 -28.39
N ALA A 216 -18.29 32.51 -28.00
CA ALA A 216 -19.18 33.35 -28.79
C ALA A 216 -18.61 34.76 -29.00
N GLN A 217 -18.01 35.34 -27.96
CA GLN A 217 -17.34 36.65 -28.03
C GLN A 217 -16.10 36.59 -28.91
N ASP A 218 -15.26 35.57 -28.76
CA ASP A 218 -14.06 35.35 -29.59
C ASP A 218 -14.43 35.30 -31.08
N TYR A 219 -15.50 34.57 -31.42
CA TYR A 219 -15.98 34.50 -32.80
C TYR A 219 -16.40 35.85 -33.35
N LEU A 220 -17.21 36.60 -32.60
CA LEU A 220 -17.69 37.92 -33.03
C LEU A 220 -16.58 38.97 -33.09
N ALA A 221 -15.46 38.76 -32.39
CA ALA A 221 -14.28 39.59 -32.52
C ALA A 221 -13.52 39.33 -33.83
N TYR A 222 -13.64 38.13 -34.40
CA TYR A 222 -12.92 37.73 -35.61
C TYR A 222 -13.75 37.83 -36.89
N THR A 223 -15.03 37.47 -36.85
CA THR A 223 -15.93 37.53 -38.02
C THR A 223 -17.37 37.80 -37.61
N ALA A 224 -18.15 38.40 -38.51
CA ALA A 224 -19.54 38.66 -38.25
C ALA A 224 -20.38 37.38 -38.27
N PHE A 225 -21.42 37.30 -37.43
CA PHE A 225 -22.41 36.22 -37.46
C PHE A 225 -23.82 36.75 -37.26
N SER A 226 -24.80 36.04 -37.83
CA SER A 226 -26.18 36.15 -37.39
C SER A 226 -26.37 35.47 -36.03
N LYS A 227 -27.48 35.74 -35.34
CA LYS A 227 -27.81 35.05 -34.08
C LYS A 227 -27.83 33.53 -34.25
N SER A 228 -28.58 33.03 -35.23
CA SER A 228 -28.70 31.60 -35.48
C SER A 228 -27.39 30.99 -35.98
N GLY A 229 -26.68 31.69 -36.87
CA GLY A 229 -25.39 31.22 -37.38
C GLY A 229 -24.34 31.08 -36.28
N LEU A 230 -24.30 32.00 -35.31
CA LEU A 230 -23.38 31.87 -34.17
C LEU A 230 -23.75 30.68 -33.27
N ILE A 231 -25.05 30.43 -33.04
CA ILE A 231 -25.50 29.24 -32.28
C ILE A 231 -25.07 27.97 -33.01
N GLU A 232 -25.34 27.87 -34.31
CA GLU A 232 -24.96 26.72 -35.13
C GLU A 232 -23.44 26.49 -35.14
N GLN A 233 -22.65 27.56 -35.22
CA GLN A 233 -21.19 27.47 -35.15
C GLN A 233 -20.71 26.90 -33.81
N LEU A 234 -21.26 27.37 -32.69
CA LEU A 234 -20.92 26.83 -31.37
C LEU A 234 -21.34 25.36 -31.23
N VAL A 235 -22.50 24.99 -31.74
CA VAL A 235 -22.95 23.58 -31.74
C VAL A 235 -22.02 22.71 -32.59
N PHE A 236 -21.58 23.21 -33.74
CA PHE A 236 -20.58 22.54 -34.57
C PHE A 236 -19.25 22.33 -33.83
N GLU A 237 -18.83 23.28 -32.98
CA GLU A 237 -17.66 23.14 -32.10
C GLU A 237 -17.90 22.24 -30.87
N GLY A 238 -19.04 21.55 -30.79
CA GLY A 238 -19.32 20.57 -29.75
C GLY A 238 -19.91 21.16 -28.47
N PHE A 239 -20.34 22.43 -28.46
CA PHE A 239 -21.17 22.95 -27.38
C PHE A 239 -22.58 22.35 -27.45
N SER A 240 -23.23 22.18 -26.29
CA SER A 240 -24.64 21.76 -26.29
C SER A 240 -25.51 22.87 -26.89
N ASN A 241 -26.64 22.49 -27.50
CA ASN A 241 -27.60 23.47 -28.02
C ASN A 241 -28.06 24.46 -26.93
N GLU A 242 -28.20 23.99 -25.70
CA GLU A 242 -28.59 24.82 -24.55
C GLU A 242 -27.49 25.84 -24.20
N ASP A 243 -26.23 25.42 -24.11
CA ASP A 243 -25.11 26.30 -23.77
C ASP A 243 -24.79 27.30 -24.89
N ALA A 244 -24.96 26.90 -26.14
CA ALA A 244 -24.80 27.77 -27.31
C ALA A 244 -25.90 28.84 -27.36
N ALA A 245 -27.17 28.44 -27.19
CA ALA A 245 -28.28 29.39 -27.11
C ALA A 245 -28.13 30.34 -25.92
N TYR A 246 -27.73 29.80 -24.76
CA TYR A 246 -27.43 30.60 -23.58
C TYR A 246 -26.32 31.60 -23.85
N ALA A 247 -25.22 31.20 -24.47
CA ALA A 247 -24.11 32.08 -24.80
C ALA A 247 -24.56 33.28 -25.63
N VAL A 248 -25.25 33.02 -26.73
CA VAL A 248 -25.69 34.05 -27.67
C VAL A 248 -26.72 35.01 -27.05
N GLU A 249 -27.53 34.54 -26.10
CA GLU A 249 -28.48 35.40 -25.37
C GLU A 249 -27.80 36.24 -24.26
N ASN A 250 -26.65 35.81 -23.75
CA ASN A 250 -25.97 36.46 -22.62
C ASN A 250 -24.76 37.32 -23.04
N ILE A 251 -24.52 37.51 -24.33
CA ILE A 251 -23.54 38.45 -24.85
C ILE A 251 -24.18 39.79 -25.22
N THR A 252 -23.45 40.88 -25.00
CA THR A 252 -23.90 42.22 -25.43
C THR A 252 -23.43 42.48 -26.86
N VAL A 253 -24.36 42.41 -27.83
CA VAL A 253 -24.07 42.50 -29.27
C VAL A 253 -25.13 43.34 -29.97
N ASP A 254 -24.70 44.24 -30.86
CA ASP A 254 -25.60 44.88 -31.83
C ASP A 254 -25.71 43.99 -33.08
N TRP A 255 -26.81 43.27 -33.18
CA TRP A 255 -27.05 42.32 -34.27
C TRP A 255 -27.25 42.99 -35.64
N ARG A 256 -27.67 44.26 -35.68
CA ARG A 256 -27.71 45.03 -36.93
C ARG A 256 -26.33 45.41 -37.38
N GLU A 257 -25.45 45.77 -36.44
CA GLU A 257 -24.04 46.02 -36.76
C GLU A 257 -23.37 44.75 -37.31
N GLN A 258 -23.68 43.57 -36.76
CA GLN A 258 -23.19 42.30 -37.31
C GLN A 258 -23.67 42.06 -38.74
N ALA A 259 -24.92 42.39 -39.07
CA ALA A 259 -25.43 42.30 -40.43
C ALA A 259 -24.68 43.24 -41.40
N VAL A 260 -24.42 44.49 -40.98
CA VAL A 260 -23.64 45.47 -41.75
C VAL A 260 -22.22 44.96 -42.01
N LYS A 261 -21.54 44.44 -40.99
CA LYS A 261 -20.19 43.86 -41.13
C LYS A 261 -20.18 42.71 -42.12
N LYS A 262 -21.11 41.75 -41.98
CA LYS A 262 -21.20 40.61 -42.92
C LYS A 262 -21.49 41.07 -44.35
N ALA A 263 -22.36 42.06 -44.53
CA ALA A 263 -22.68 42.60 -45.84
C ALA A 263 -21.44 43.23 -46.52
N GLN A 264 -20.63 43.96 -45.74
CA GLN A 264 -19.36 44.51 -46.20
C GLN A 264 -18.36 43.39 -46.55
N ASP A 265 -18.20 42.39 -45.69
CA ASP A 265 -17.31 41.25 -45.93
C ASP A 265 -17.61 40.56 -47.28
N TYR A 266 -18.89 40.40 -47.63
CA TYR A 266 -19.26 39.85 -48.94
C TYR A 266 -18.88 40.76 -50.10
N LEU A 267 -19.14 42.06 -49.98
CA LEU A 267 -18.82 43.03 -51.04
C LEU A 267 -17.33 43.18 -51.29
N ASP A 268 -16.52 42.98 -50.25
CA ASP A 268 -15.05 42.98 -50.37
C ASP A 268 -14.57 41.80 -51.24
N TYR A 269 -15.34 40.71 -51.31
CA TYR A 269 -14.97 39.50 -52.05
C TYR A 269 -15.64 39.39 -53.42
N THR A 270 -16.90 39.81 -53.57
CA THR A 270 -17.67 39.68 -54.81
C THR A 270 -18.75 40.76 -54.90
N PRO A 271 -18.97 41.39 -56.06
CA PRO A 271 -20.06 42.34 -56.24
C PRO A 271 -21.44 41.67 -56.10
N PHE A 272 -22.35 42.30 -55.37
CA PHE A 272 -23.74 41.87 -55.27
C PHE A 272 -24.71 42.94 -55.81
N SER A 273 -25.88 42.48 -56.28
CA SER A 273 -27.04 43.37 -56.40
C SER A 273 -27.67 43.57 -55.02
N ARG A 274 -28.43 44.67 -54.84
CA ARG A 274 -29.17 44.93 -53.58
C ARG A 274 -30.00 43.73 -53.14
N ALA A 275 -30.81 43.18 -54.05
CA ALA A 275 -31.67 42.03 -53.76
C ALA A 275 -30.86 40.77 -53.43
N GLY A 276 -29.80 40.50 -54.21
CA GLY A 276 -28.96 39.32 -53.98
C GLY A 276 -28.20 39.36 -52.65
N LEU A 277 -27.75 40.54 -52.21
CA LEU A 277 -27.07 40.66 -50.91
C LEU A 277 -28.05 40.47 -49.75
N ILE A 278 -29.28 40.97 -49.88
CA ILE A 278 -30.34 40.72 -48.88
C ILE A 278 -30.63 39.23 -48.77
N GLU A 279 -30.84 38.54 -49.90
CA GLU A 279 -31.08 37.09 -49.93
C GLU A 279 -29.92 36.30 -49.33
N GLN A 280 -28.67 36.72 -49.60
CA GLN A 280 -27.49 36.09 -49.00
C GLN A 280 -27.47 36.27 -47.48
N LEU A 281 -27.73 37.47 -46.96
CA LEU A 281 -27.76 37.72 -45.51
C LEU A 281 -28.90 36.95 -44.83
N GLU A 282 -30.06 36.82 -45.48
CA GLU A 282 -31.14 35.97 -44.98
C GLU A 282 -30.75 34.48 -44.95
N PHE A 283 -30.04 34.01 -45.98
CA PHE A 283 -29.49 32.65 -46.01
C PHE A 283 -28.49 32.40 -44.87
N GLU A 284 -27.66 33.40 -44.54
CA GLU A 284 -26.76 33.39 -43.38
C GLU A 284 -27.51 33.49 -42.03
N GLY A 285 -28.84 33.60 -42.04
CA GLY A 285 -29.69 33.58 -40.85
C GLY A 285 -29.97 34.96 -40.25
N PHE A 286 -29.62 36.06 -40.92
CA PHE A 286 -30.07 37.38 -40.49
C PHE A 286 -31.57 37.56 -40.73
N SER A 287 -32.24 38.35 -39.88
CA SER A 287 -33.63 38.71 -40.15
C SER A 287 -33.71 39.58 -41.41
N ASN A 288 -34.81 39.49 -42.17
CA ASN A 288 -35.05 40.36 -43.33
C ASN A 288 -34.84 41.85 -42.98
N ALA A 289 -35.30 42.27 -41.80
CA ALA A 289 -35.18 43.66 -41.36
C ALA A 289 -33.71 44.08 -41.16
N ASP A 290 -32.88 43.21 -40.57
CA ASP A 290 -31.46 43.50 -40.36
C ASP A 290 -30.66 43.42 -41.66
N ALA A 291 -31.00 42.48 -42.54
CA ALA A 291 -30.41 42.36 -43.88
C ALA A 291 -30.70 43.60 -44.74
N VAL A 292 -31.97 44.04 -44.80
CA VAL A 292 -32.36 45.27 -45.50
C VAL A 292 -31.64 46.48 -44.91
N TYR A 293 -31.64 46.61 -43.57
CA TYR A 293 -30.93 47.70 -42.89
C TYR A 293 -29.44 47.71 -43.24
N ALA A 294 -28.78 46.55 -43.26
CA ALA A 294 -27.37 46.43 -43.58
C ALA A 294 -27.06 46.92 -45.00
N VAL A 295 -27.83 46.44 -45.98
CA VAL A 295 -27.64 46.80 -47.39
C VAL A 295 -27.94 48.28 -47.65
N ASP A 296 -28.97 48.84 -47.02
CA ASP A 296 -29.25 50.28 -47.10
C ASP A 296 -28.13 51.11 -46.45
N THR A 297 -27.58 50.65 -45.33
CA THR A 297 -26.51 51.35 -44.58
C THR A 297 -25.21 51.44 -45.38
N ILE A 298 -24.87 50.40 -46.15
CA ILE A 298 -23.67 50.38 -47.00
C ILE A 298 -23.88 51.01 -48.38
N GLY A 299 -25.10 51.50 -48.68
CA GLY A 299 -25.38 52.34 -49.85
C GLY A 299 -25.77 51.59 -51.14
N LEU A 300 -26.35 50.39 -51.03
CA LEU A 300 -26.85 49.59 -52.16
C LEU A 300 -28.38 49.63 -52.34
#